data_AF-A0AAW0K5M9-F1
#
_entry.id   AF-A0AAW0K5M9-F1
#
_cell.length_a   1.000
_cell.length_b   1.000
_cell.length_c   1.000
_cell.angle_alpha   90.00
_cell.angle_beta   90.00
_cell.angle_gamma   90.00
#
_symmetry.space_group_name_H-M   'P 1'
#
loop_
_entity.id
_entity.type
_entity.pdbx_description
1 polymer ?
#
loop_
_entity_poly.entity_id
_entity_poly.type
_entity_poly.pdbx_seq_one_letter_code
_entity_poly.pdbx_strand_id
1 'polypeptide(L)'
;MYRLTKHHMNESQAYQNFVLWAQNIALSHGYEIVNWEETFNNFGNKLSRKTVVHNWLGGGVAEKVVAAGLRCIVSNQDKWYLDHLDATWQQFYMNEPLTNIINPNQQKLVLGGEVCMWGEHIDGSDIEQTIWPRAAAAAGTYFISLSN
;
A
#
# COMPACT_ATOMS: atom_id res chain seq x y z
N MET A 1 4.34 -24.02 16.02
CA MET A 1 4.93 -24.07 17.38
C MET A 1 6.39 -24.58 17.40
N TYR A 2 6.69 -25.82 16.99
CA TYR A 2 8.04 -26.44 17.19
C TYR A 2 9.24 -25.66 16.63
N ARG A 3 9.15 -25.12 15.40
CA ARG A 3 10.26 -24.33 14.81
C ARG A 3 10.52 -23.02 15.55
N LEU A 4 9.48 -22.35 16.07
CA LEU A 4 9.63 -21.10 16.82
C LEU A 4 10.39 -21.33 18.14
N THR A 5 10.00 -22.37 18.88
CA THR A 5 10.65 -22.77 20.13
C THR A 5 12.11 -23.18 19.91
N LYS A 6 12.40 -23.93 18.83
CA LYS A 6 13.77 -24.33 18.46
C LYS A 6 14.68 -23.13 18.18
N HIS A 7 14.14 -22.05 17.62
CA HIS A 7 14.89 -20.86 17.27
C HIS A 7 14.76 -19.74 18.31
N HIS A 8 14.09 -19.99 19.44
CA HIS A 8 13.82 -18.99 20.48
C HIS A 8 13.16 -17.70 19.95
N MET A 9 12.23 -17.85 18.98
CA MET A 9 11.53 -16.74 18.35
C MET A 9 10.05 -16.70 18.75
N ASN A 10 9.50 -15.49 18.90
CA ASN A 10 8.06 -15.26 18.94
C ASN A 10 7.47 -15.08 17.52
N GLU A 11 6.16 -14.95 17.42
CA GLU A 11 5.44 -14.83 16.14
C GLU A 11 5.82 -13.58 15.35
N SER A 12 5.96 -12.43 16.01
CA SER A 12 6.38 -11.17 15.38
C SER A 12 7.80 -11.26 14.80
N GLN A 13 8.73 -11.86 15.56
CA GLN A 13 10.09 -12.13 15.10
C GLN A 13 10.11 -13.10 13.92
N ALA A 14 9.23 -14.11 13.94
CA ALA A 14 9.12 -15.06 12.84
C ALA A 14 8.58 -14.41 11.57
N TYR A 15 7.54 -13.58 11.69
CA TYR A 15 7.00 -12.78 10.58
C TYR A 15 8.06 -11.86 9.98
N GLN A 16 8.75 -11.08 10.82
CA GLN A 16 9.85 -10.22 10.39
C GLN A 16 10.94 -11.02 9.67
N ASN A 17 11.40 -12.13 10.25
CA ASN A 17 12.47 -12.93 9.66
C ASN A 17 12.07 -13.53 8.32
N PHE A 18 10.83 -13.99 8.19
CA PHE A 18 10.30 -14.50 6.93
C PHE A 18 10.27 -13.42 5.84
N VAL A 19 9.70 -12.25 6.16
CA VAL A 19 9.60 -11.14 5.21
C VAL A 19 10.98 -10.67 4.78
N LEU A 20 11.90 -10.41 5.72
CA LEU A 20 13.25 -9.95 5.39
C LEU A 20 14.04 -10.99 4.59
N TRP A 21 13.87 -12.28 4.88
CA TRP A 21 14.47 -13.34 4.07
C TRP A 21 13.95 -13.32 2.62
N ALA A 22 12.63 -13.21 2.43
CA ALA A 22 12.02 -13.12 1.10
C ALA A 22 12.48 -11.85 0.35
N GLN A 23 12.54 -10.71 1.04
CA GLN A 23 13.08 -9.47 0.48
C GLN A 23 14.52 -9.65 0.00
N ASN A 24 15.37 -10.29 0.81
CA ASN A 24 16.77 -10.50 0.46
C ASN A 24 16.93 -11.35 -0.81
N ILE A 25 16.06 -12.34 -1.02
CA ILE A 25 16.05 -13.13 -2.25
C ILE A 25 15.64 -12.27 -3.45
N ALA A 26 14.58 -11.47 -3.33
CA ALA A 26 14.15 -10.62 -4.45
C ALA A 26 15.19 -9.53 -4.76
N LEU A 27 15.80 -8.92 -3.74
CA LEU A 27 16.87 -7.94 -3.88
C LEU A 27 18.13 -8.54 -4.52
N SER A 28 18.47 -9.79 -4.23
CA SER A 28 19.65 -10.44 -4.85
C SER A 28 19.48 -10.68 -6.37
N HIS A 29 18.24 -10.65 -6.86
CA HIS A 29 17.91 -10.72 -8.29
C HIS A 29 17.68 -9.33 -8.92
N GLY A 30 17.89 -8.25 -8.16
CA GLY A 30 17.73 -6.88 -8.66
C GLY A 30 16.29 -6.37 -8.71
N TYR A 31 15.32 -7.08 -8.13
CA TYR A 31 13.94 -6.63 -8.05
C TYR A 31 13.76 -5.53 -7.00
N GLU A 32 12.75 -4.68 -7.22
CA GLU A 32 12.23 -3.79 -6.20
C GLU A 32 11.12 -4.49 -5.40
N ILE A 33 11.00 -4.13 -4.12
CA ILE A 33 10.05 -4.78 -3.22
C ILE A 33 8.85 -3.86 -3.03
N VAL A 34 7.66 -4.40 -3.20
CA VAL A 34 6.41 -3.78 -2.75
C VAL A 34 5.86 -4.62 -1.60
N ASN A 35 5.60 -4.02 -0.45
CA ASN A 35 4.99 -4.68 0.69
C ASN A 35 3.83 -3.87 1.25
N TRP A 36 2.81 -4.57 1.75
CA TRP A 36 1.75 -3.95 2.55
C TRP A 36 2.32 -3.30 3.82
N GLU A 37 1.60 -2.28 4.30
CA GLU A 37 1.99 -1.40 5.39
C GLU A 37 2.33 -2.10 6.71
N GLU A 38 1.83 -3.31 6.97
CA GLU A 38 2.09 -4.06 8.20
C GLU A 38 3.59 -4.29 8.40
N THR A 39 4.33 -4.49 7.30
CA THR A 39 5.80 -4.64 7.35
C THR A 39 6.46 -3.37 7.88
N PHE A 40 6.00 -2.20 7.45
CA PHE A 40 6.47 -0.90 7.91
C PHE A 40 6.04 -0.63 9.35
N ASN A 41 4.77 -0.89 9.68
CA ASN A 41 4.21 -0.68 11.01
C ASN A 41 4.88 -1.54 12.09
N ASN A 42 5.32 -2.76 11.75
CA ASN A 42 5.98 -3.67 12.70
C ASN A 42 7.50 -3.50 12.77
N PHE A 43 8.18 -3.31 11.64
CA PHE A 43 9.65 -3.31 11.56
C PHE A 43 10.20 -2.42 10.43
N GLY A 44 9.57 -1.28 10.15
CA GLY A 44 9.93 -0.36 9.07
C GLY A 44 11.40 0.08 9.08
N ASN A 45 12.02 0.20 10.25
CA ASN A 45 13.43 0.55 10.39
C ASN A 45 14.41 -0.54 9.90
N LYS A 46 13.93 -1.77 9.68
CA LYS A 46 14.72 -2.90 9.16
C LYS A 46 14.48 -3.15 7.67
N LEU A 47 13.51 -2.47 7.06
CA LEU A 47 13.22 -2.61 5.62
C LEU A 47 14.36 -2.00 4.80
N SER A 48 14.63 -2.60 3.65
CA SER A 48 15.54 -2.02 2.66
C SER A 48 15.02 -0.65 2.21
N ARG A 49 15.93 0.31 1.96
CA ARG A 49 15.58 1.63 1.39
C ARG A 49 14.96 1.54 -0.01
N LYS A 50 15.12 0.40 -0.70
CA LYS A 50 14.46 0.12 -1.97
C LYS A 50 13.00 -0.31 -1.82
N THR A 51 12.52 -0.55 -0.61
CA THR A 51 11.13 -0.99 -0.37
C THR A 51 10.16 0.13 -0.68
N VAL A 52 9.12 -0.21 -1.43
CA VAL A 52 7.90 0.59 -1.61
C VAL A 52 6.85 0.05 -0.66
N VAL A 53 6.28 0.91 0.17
CA VAL A 53 5.22 0.54 1.11
C VAL A 53 3.86 0.86 0.49
N HIS A 54 2.99 -0.14 0.44
CA HIS A 54 1.63 0.00 -0.05
C HIS A 54 0.67 0.20 1.13
N ASN A 55 0.18 1.41 1.28
CA ASN A 55 -0.75 1.79 2.35
C ASN A 55 -2.18 1.42 1.96
N TRP A 56 -2.89 0.76 2.87
CA TRP A 56 -4.28 0.36 2.63
C TRP A 56 -5.20 0.51 3.83
N LEU A 57 -4.72 0.29 5.06
CA LEU A 57 -5.61 0.14 6.21
C LEU A 57 -6.00 1.49 6.83
N GLY A 58 -5.02 2.35 7.10
CA GLY A 58 -5.23 3.54 7.92
C GLY A 58 -4.62 4.82 7.33
N GLY A 59 -5.27 5.95 7.61
CA GLY A 59 -4.73 7.27 7.30
C GLY A 59 -3.42 7.56 8.04
N GLY A 60 -2.54 8.35 7.41
CA GLY A 60 -1.28 8.82 8.01
C GLY A 60 -0.11 7.84 7.97
N VAL A 61 -0.29 6.60 7.49
CA VAL A 61 0.85 5.70 7.24
C VAL A 61 1.71 6.22 6.09
N ALA A 62 1.10 6.69 5.00
CA ALA A 62 1.82 7.27 3.87
C ALA A 62 2.76 8.41 4.32
N GLU A 63 2.26 9.32 5.16
CA GLU A 63 3.06 10.39 5.78
C GLU A 63 4.27 9.86 6.56
N LYS A 64 4.06 8.84 7.41
CA LYS A 64 5.14 8.22 8.18
C LYS A 64 6.17 7.52 7.30
N VAL A 65 5.72 6.85 6.23
CA VAL A 65 6.58 6.15 5.26
C VAL A 65 7.49 7.14 4.55
N VAL A 66 6.93 8.22 4.00
CA VAL A 66 7.73 9.23 3.29
C VAL A 66 8.61 10.04 4.25
N ALA A 67 8.17 10.27 5.49
CA ALA A 67 9.00 10.85 6.55
C ALA A 67 10.17 9.95 6.95
N ALA A 68 9.99 8.62 6.89
CA ALA A 68 11.07 7.66 7.06
C ALA A 68 12.00 7.60 5.84
N GLY A 69 11.68 8.25 4.71
CA GLY A 69 12.49 8.23 3.49
C GLY A 69 12.27 6.99 2.61
N LEU A 70 11.12 6.33 2.73
CA LEU A 70 10.70 5.22 1.88
C LEU A 70 9.68 5.71 0.85
N ARG A 71 9.59 4.98 -0.27
CA ARG A 71 8.58 5.23 -1.31
C ARG A 71 7.23 4.63 -0.90
N CYS A 72 6.14 5.22 -1.35
CA CYS A 72 4.79 4.79 -0.99
C CYS A 72 3.85 4.72 -2.20
N ILE A 73 2.97 3.72 -2.20
CA ILE A 73 1.77 3.62 -3.04
C ILE A 73 0.57 3.74 -2.09
N VAL A 74 -0.41 4.59 -2.42
CA VAL A 74 -1.57 4.85 -1.56
C VAL A 74 -2.81 4.12 -2.09
N SER A 75 -3.47 3.32 -1.25
CA SER A 75 -4.69 2.58 -1.58
C SER A 75 -5.63 2.54 -0.40
N ASN A 76 -5.90 3.69 0.20
CA ASN A 76 -6.74 3.79 1.39
C ASN A 76 -8.09 3.06 1.19
N GLN A 77 -8.32 2.00 1.98
CA GLN A 77 -9.50 1.15 1.89
C GLN A 77 -10.82 1.89 2.13
N ASP A 78 -10.80 3.00 2.88
CA ASP A 78 -12.00 3.79 3.17
C ASP A 78 -12.59 4.46 1.91
N LYS A 79 -11.81 4.53 0.83
CA LYS A 79 -12.15 5.29 -0.38
C LYS A 79 -11.80 4.61 -1.70
N TRP A 80 -10.78 3.75 -1.75
CA TRP A 80 -10.26 3.18 -3.01
C TRP A 80 -10.35 1.66 -3.11
N TYR A 81 -11.19 1.03 -2.29
CA TYR A 81 -11.56 -0.37 -2.43
C TYR A 81 -12.88 -0.49 -3.20
N LEU A 82 -12.83 -1.11 -4.37
CA LEU A 82 -13.95 -1.30 -5.28
C LEU A 82 -14.88 -2.41 -4.78
N ASP A 83 -14.38 -3.38 -4.01
CA ASP A 83 -15.20 -4.38 -3.30
C ASP A 83 -16.11 -3.78 -2.23
N HIS A 84 -15.83 -2.56 -1.76
CA HIS A 84 -16.76 -1.81 -0.91
C HIS A 84 -17.86 -1.19 -1.79
N LEU A 85 -18.96 -1.92 -1.97
CA LEU A 85 -20.05 -1.54 -2.89
C LEU A 85 -20.83 -0.30 -2.47
N ASP A 86 -20.73 0.13 -1.21
CA ASP A 86 -21.30 1.36 -0.68
C ASP A 86 -20.49 2.61 -1.06
N ALA A 87 -19.24 2.43 -1.50
CA ALA A 87 -18.36 3.52 -1.87
C ALA A 87 -18.68 4.08 -3.27
N THR A 88 -19.05 5.36 -3.34
CA THR A 88 -19.45 6.03 -4.58
C THR A 88 -18.26 6.57 -5.37
N TRP A 89 -18.43 6.81 -6.67
CA TRP A 89 -17.37 7.40 -7.49
C TRP A 89 -16.93 8.78 -7.00
N GLN A 90 -17.84 9.57 -6.39
CA GLN A 90 -17.50 10.86 -5.79
C GLN A 90 -16.54 10.70 -4.62
N GLN A 91 -16.72 9.66 -3.80
CA GLN A 91 -15.82 9.39 -2.69
C GLN A 91 -14.43 8.96 -3.18
N PHE A 92 -14.36 8.20 -4.29
CA PHE A 92 -13.10 7.88 -4.96
C PHE A 92 -12.40 9.13 -5.50
N TYR A 93 -13.16 10.05 -6.11
CA TYR A 93 -12.62 11.29 -6.68
C TYR A 93 -12.09 12.27 -5.63
N MET A 94 -12.74 12.34 -4.46
CA MET A 94 -12.38 13.28 -3.40
C MET A 94 -11.19 12.83 -2.53
N ASN A 95 -10.63 11.64 -2.77
CA ASN A 95 -9.57 11.10 -1.94
C ASN A 95 -8.20 11.65 -2.36
N GLU A 96 -7.63 12.55 -1.56
CA GLU A 96 -6.36 13.20 -1.85
C GLU A 96 -5.16 12.34 -1.38
N PRO A 97 -4.33 11.78 -2.30
CA PRO A 97 -3.21 10.90 -1.95
C PRO A 97 -2.11 11.58 -1.13
N LEU A 98 -1.96 12.90 -1.23
CA LEU A 98 -0.95 13.68 -0.51
C LEU A 98 -1.46 14.25 0.82
N THR A 99 -2.60 13.77 1.32
CA THR A 99 -3.17 14.21 2.59
C THR A 99 -2.11 14.16 3.71
N ASN A 100 -1.88 15.31 4.36
CA ASN A 100 -0.87 15.54 5.41
C ASN A 100 0.61 15.46 4.97
N ILE A 101 0.91 15.34 3.67
CA ILE A 101 2.28 15.36 3.14
C ILE A 101 2.56 16.72 2.50
N ILE A 102 3.10 17.66 3.29
CA ILE A 102 3.30 19.06 2.84
C ILE A 102 4.67 19.27 2.18
N ASN A 103 5.69 18.51 2.60
CA ASN A 103 7.05 18.71 2.10
C ASN A 103 7.19 18.18 0.65
N PRO A 104 7.58 19.01 -0.34
CA PRO A 104 7.70 18.58 -1.72
C PRO A 104 8.66 17.41 -1.96
N ASN A 105 9.72 17.30 -1.15
CA ASN A 105 10.65 16.17 -1.25
C ASN A 105 10.03 14.87 -0.75
N GLN A 106 9.11 14.93 0.22
CA GLN A 106 8.35 13.78 0.69
C GLN A 106 7.21 13.43 -0.27
N GLN A 107 6.56 14.42 -0.89
CA GLN A 107 5.54 14.19 -1.91
C GLN A 107 6.10 13.38 -3.09
N LYS A 108 7.33 13.66 -3.52
CA LYS A 108 8.04 12.87 -4.56
C LYS A 108 8.26 11.40 -4.22
N LEU A 109 8.16 11.03 -2.95
CA LEU A 109 8.24 9.62 -2.52
C LEU A 109 6.90 8.90 -2.64
N VAL A 110 5.78 9.63 -2.83
CA VAL A 110 4.49 9.05 -3.18
C VAL A 110 4.50 8.79 -4.70
N LEU A 111 4.51 7.52 -5.08
CA LEU A 111 4.64 7.10 -6.49
C LEU A 111 3.33 7.21 -7.26
N GLY A 112 2.22 7.28 -6.54
CA GLY A 112 0.88 7.09 -7.09
C GLY A 112 0.03 6.34 -6.09
N GLY A 113 -0.96 5.65 -6.63
CA GLY A 113 -1.72 4.73 -5.84
C GLY A 113 -2.66 3.88 -6.67
N GLU A 114 -3.33 2.96 -6.00
CA GLU A 114 -4.07 1.89 -6.65
C GLU A 114 -5.49 1.84 -6.11
N VAL A 115 -6.43 1.55 -6.99
CA VAL A 115 -7.78 1.11 -6.60
C VAL A 115 -7.78 -0.41 -6.57
N CYS A 116 -8.21 -0.98 -5.45
CA CYS A 116 -8.16 -2.43 -5.22
C CYS A 116 -9.54 -3.03 -5.48
N MET A 117 -9.58 -4.19 -6.14
CA MET A 117 -10.79 -4.96 -6.38
C MET A 117 -10.55 -6.38 -5.88
N TRP A 118 -10.86 -6.64 -4.61
CA TRP A 118 -10.72 -7.97 -4.02
C TRP A 118 -11.83 -8.93 -4.47
N GLY A 119 -11.47 -10.20 -4.69
CA GLY A 119 -12.30 -11.17 -5.42
C GLY A 119 -13.29 -11.97 -4.58
N GLU A 120 -13.56 -11.62 -3.31
CA GLU A 120 -14.38 -12.43 -2.40
C GLU A 120 -15.83 -12.59 -2.89
N HIS A 121 -16.37 -11.57 -3.57
CA HIS A 121 -17.77 -11.52 -4.01
C HIS A 121 -17.94 -11.16 -5.49
N ILE A 122 -16.84 -11.02 -6.24
CA ILE A 122 -16.83 -10.52 -7.62
C ILE A 122 -16.27 -11.60 -8.54
N ASP A 123 -16.89 -11.76 -9.71
CA ASP A 123 -16.44 -12.65 -10.75
C ASP A 123 -16.62 -12.05 -12.17
N GLY A 124 -16.49 -12.87 -13.20
CA GLY A 124 -16.62 -12.41 -14.59
C GLY A 124 -18.01 -11.87 -14.96
N SER A 125 -19.03 -12.08 -14.12
CA SER A 125 -20.39 -11.60 -14.36
C SER A 125 -20.61 -10.15 -13.96
N ASP A 126 -19.81 -9.62 -13.03
CA ASP A 126 -20.02 -8.30 -12.43
C ASP A 126 -18.76 -7.42 -12.30
N ILE A 127 -17.56 -7.96 -12.59
CA ILE A 127 -16.29 -7.24 -12.46
C ILE A 127 -16.27 -5.87 -13.17
N GLU A 128 -16.74 -5.80 -14.41
CA GLU A 128 -16.71 -4.54 -15.19
C GLU A 128 -17.64 -3.48 -14.60
N GLN A 129 -18.83 -3.87 -14.14
CA GLN A 129 -19.79 -2.94 -13.55
C GLN A 129 -19.40 -2.50 -12.14
N THR A 130 -18.64 -3.34 -11.44
CA THR A 130 -18.08 -2.99 -10.13
C THR A 130 -16.92 -2.01 -10.27
N ILE A 131 -16.01 -2.24 -11.22
CA ILE A 131 -14.82 -1.40 -11.42
C ILE A 131 -15.19 -0.03 -11.99
N TRP A 132 -15.98 -0.01 -13.06
CA TRP A 132 -16.27 1.22 -13.79
C TRP A 132 -17.62 1.82 -13.42
N PRO A 133 -17.73 3.15 -13.25
CA PRO A 133 -16.73 4.19 -13.53
C PRO A 133 -15.86 4.57 -12.31
N ARG A 134 -15.96 3.87 -11.18
CA ARG A 134 -15.31 4.27 -9.92
C ARG A 134 -13.78 4.31 -10.01
N ALA A 135 -13.18 3.35 -10.72
CA ALA A 135 -11.74 3.36 -11.00
C ALA A 135 -11.30 4.59 -11.81
N ALA A 136 -12.11 5.03 -12.78
CA ALA A 136 -11.81 6.24 -13.58
C ALA A 136 -11.82 7.51 -12.72
N ALA A 137 -12.72 7.57 -11.73
CA ALA A 137 -12.80 8.70 -10.82
C ALA A 137 -11.52 8.84 -9.98
N ALA A 138 -10.99 7.73 -9.44
CA ALA A 138 -9.70 7.76 -8.72
C ALA A 138 -8.53 8.15 -9.63
N ALA A 139 -8.49 7.61 -10.86
CA ALA A 139 -7.44 7.97 -11.82
C ALA A 139 -7.38 9.48 -12.06
N GLY A 140 -8.55 10.13 -12.23
CA GLY A 140 -8.64 11.59 -12.38
C GLY A 140 -7.98 12.35 -11.22
N THR A 141 -8.20 11.91 -9.99
CA THR A 141 -7.57 12.51 -8.79
C THR A 141 -6.05 12.37 -8.82
N TYR A 142 -5.52 11.18 -9.10
CA TYR A 142 -4.08 10.98 -9.18
C TYR A 142 -3.40 11.85 -10.22
N PHE A 143 -3.99 11.91 -11.42
CA PHE A 143 -3.45 12.73 -12.51
C PHE A 143 -3.38 14.20 -12.11
N ILE A 144 -4.37 14.72 -11.37
CA ILE A 144 -4.39 16.12 -10.95
C ILE A 144 -3.42 16.37 -9.79
N SER A 145 -3.41 15.51 -8.77
CA SER A 145 -2.64 15.74 -7.54
C SER A 145 -1.13 15.54 -7.71
N LEU A 146 -0.69 14.64 -8.60
CA LEU A 146 0.73 14.31 -8.77
C LEU A 146 1.43 14.99 -9.96
N SER A 147 0.69 15.75 -10.76
CA SER A 147 1.24 16.49 -11.92
C SER A 147 1.66 17.92 -11.60
N ASN A 148 1.45 18.39 -10.37
CA ASN A 148 1.82 19.74 -9.89
C ASN A 148 3.06 19.69 -9.00
#